data_AF-A0A1W9R2B8-F1
#
_entry.id   AF-A0A1W9R2B8-F1
#
_cell.length_a   1.000
_cell.length_b   1.000
_cell.length_c   1.000
_cell.angle_alpha   90.00
_cell.angle_beta   90.00
_cell.angle_gamma   90.00
#
_symmetry.space_group_name_H-M   'P 1'
#
loop_
_entity.id
_entity.type
_entity.pdbx_description
1 polymer ?
#
loop_
_entity_poly.entity_id
_entity_poly.type
_entity_poly.pdbx_seq_one_letter_code
_entity_poly.pdbx_strand_id
1 'polypeptide(L)'
;MQRGNYTILIVCEGEKTEPLFFNSIRDELIDNKYNNDIRKIKITIAPEPSIDILYKNNTVVKHKSKRKKRKTIKVEEIDKIKIIDGRPPLRWVLTAQRELLEGAFNEVWVVFDNDDHPGKKEAFEIAKKNKVNIAYSSRSFEYYLLIHFKKIYRPFNKTDCKTKIFNTNKEVYVRCGTNIFPETDCNGSVCINGYAQINNYWENTNQRNTKNSETTYSLIKDKLEIGFENAAWIRYKSDVLENEVPIYDRNPYLSTDDIVKKLIGDNNIYIWVSLNEKRFFKEVGLEVKIVSDYIEIKNISNSTILFQEKSITVITEKERFTIGNRSIIYVDESVLFNISKYSLKKYWFKIAYKKYRIMFENET
;
A
#
# COMPACT_ATOMS: atom_id res chain seq x y z
N MET A 1 26.59 -23.61 -2.55
CA MET A 1 25.36 -23.63 -1.72
C MET A 1 24.17 -23.25 -2.60
N GLN A 2 23.32 -24.22 -2.95
CA GLN A 2 22.03 -23.95 -3.60
C GLN A 2 21.18 -23.11 -2.63
N ARG A 3 20.99 -21.80 -2.91
CA ARG A 3 20.07 -20.98 -2.13
C ARG A 3 18.65 -21.50 -2.35
N GLY A 4 18.02 -22.03 -1.31
CA GLY A 4 16.63 -22.47 -1.34
C GLY A 4 15.68 -21.37 -1.81
N ASN A 5 14.49 -21.76 -2.28
CA ASN A 5 13.43 -20.82 -2.65
C ASN A 5 13.03 -20.01 -1.41
N TYR A 6 12.95 -18.68 -1.53
CA TYR A 6 12.53 -17.82 -0.43
C TYR A 6 11.01 -17.86 -0.32
N THR A 7 10.45 -18.32 0.80
CA THR A 7 9.00 -18.52 0.96
C THR A 7 8.38 -17.43 1.83
N ILE A 8 7.30 -16.81 1.33
CA ILE A 8 6.55 -15.76 2.02
C ILE A 8 5.11 -16.24 2.22
N LEU A 9 4.59 -16.11 3.45
CA LEU A 9 3.17 -16.26 3.76
C LEU A 9 2.52 -14.89 3.98
N ILE A 10 1.34 -14.67 3.38
CA ILE A 10 0.49 -13.50 3.61
C ILE A 10 -0.84 -13.98 4.20
N VAL A 11 -1.09 -13.67 5.47
CA VAL A 11 -2.35 -13.96 6.17
C VAL A 11 -3.25 -12.73 6.11
N CYS A 12 -4.32 -12.79 5.34
CA CYS A 12 -5.31 -11.73 5.18
C CYS A 12 -6.49 -11.91 6.13
N GLU A 13 -7.11 -10.79 6.49
CA GLU A 13 -8.33 -10.76 7.31
C GLU A 13 -9.52 -11.47 6.65
N GLY A 14 -9.75 -11.19 5.36
CA GLY A 14 -10.85 -11.75 4.57
C GLY A 14 -10.39 -12.64 3.41
N GLU A 15 -11.37 -13.20 2.68
CA GLU A 15 -11.17 -14.11 1.55
C GLU A 15 -11.25 -13.43 0.17
N LYS A 16 -11.37 -12.09 0.12
CA LYS A 16 -11.75 -11.39 -1.11
C LYS A 16 -10.75 -10.31 -1.48
N THR A 17 -10.94 -9.08 -1.03
CA THR A 17 -10.23 -7.90 -1.54
C THR A 17 -8.71 -8.07 -1.46
N GLU A 18 -8.19 -8.37 -0.27
CA GLU A 18 -6.75 -8.50 -0.01
C GLU A 18 -6.17 -9.76 -0.67
N PRO A 19 -6.76 -10.97 -0.51
CA PRO A 19 -6.25 -12.14 -1.21
C PRO A 19 -6.24 -11.99 -2.74
N LEU A 20 -7.29 -11.45 -3.36
CA LEU A 20 -7.34 -11.24 -4.80
C LEU A 20 -6.31 -10.21 -5.28
N PHE A 21 -6.06 -9.18 -4.46
CA PHE A 21 -5.01 -8.19 -4.71
C PHE A 21 -3.62 -8.85 -4.73
N PHE A 22 -3.25 -9.59 -3.68
CA PHE A 22 -1.94 -10.22 -3.59
C PHE A 22 -1.75 -11.42 -4.52
N ASN A 23 -2.82 -12.17 -4.82
CA ASN A 23 -2.79 -13.20 -5.85
C ASN A 23 -2.43 -12.59 -7.21
N SER A 24 -3.01 -11.44 -7.58
CA SER A 24 -2.68 -10.77 -8.85
C SER A 24 -1.20 -10.37 -8.93
N ILE A 25 -0.61 -9.87 -7.84
CA ILE A 25 0.82 -9.55 -7.79
C ILE A 25 1.65 -10.83 -7.94
N ARG A 26 1.29 -11.91 -7.22
CA ARG A 26 1.98 -13.19 -7.33
C ARG A 26 1.93 -13.72 -8.77
N ASP A 27 0.77 -13.68 -9.41
CA ASP A 27 0.57 -14.23 -10.74
C ASP A 27 1.40 -13.43 -11.78
N GLU A 28 1.42 -12.09 -11.69
CA GLU A 28 2.29 -11.25 -12.51
C GLU A 28 3.79 -11.53 -12.29
N LEU A 29 4.21 -11.79 -11.04
CA LEU A 29 5.59 -12.18 -10.73
C LEU A 29 5.95 -13.55 -11.32
N ILE A 30 5.02 -14.50 -11.33
CA ILE A 30 5.21 -15.81 -11.94
C ILE A 30 5.34 -15.66 -13.46
N ASP A 31 4.47 -14.87 -14.08
CA ASP A 31 4.50 -14.64 -15.54
C ASP A 31 5.80 -13.95 -15.97
N ASN A 32 6.24 -12.92 -15.24
CA ASN A 32 7.49 -12.22 -15.52
C ASN A 32 8.73 -13.10 -15.31
N LYS A 33 8.67 -14.09 -14.41
CA LYS A 33 9.75 -15.03 -14.10
C LYS A 33 10.03 -16.02 -15.23
N TYR A 34 9.08 -16.25 -16.14
CA TYR A 34 9.34 -17.00 -17.38
C TYR A 34 10.25 -16.24 -18.36
N ASN A 35 10.53 -14.95 -18.12
CA ASN A 35 11.26 -14.10 -19.05
C ASN A 35 12.67 -13.67 -18.63
N ASN A 36 13.07 -13.64 -17.34
CA ASN A 36 14.47 -13.45 -16.94
C ASN A 36 14.71 -13.68 -15.43
N ASP A 37 15.95 -14.07 -15.12
CA ASP A 37 16.52 -14.60 -13.88
C ASP A 37 16.27 -13.74 -12.60
N ILE A 38 15.08 -13.83 -12.02
CA ILE A 38 14.72 -13.15 -10.76
C ILE A 38 14.35 -14.18 -9.69
N ARG A 39 14.94 -14.01 -8.50
CA ARG A 39 14.80 -14.80 -7.26
C ARG A 39 13.53 -15.66 -7.21
N LYS A 40 13.67 -16.97 -6.98
CA LYS A 40 12.54 -17.89 -6.76
C LYS A 40 11.86 -17.59 -5.41
N ILE A 41 11.09 -16.51 -5.34
CA ILE A 41 10.16 -16.25 -4.24
C ILE A 41 8.93 -17.12 -4.48
N LYS A 42 8.48 -17.85 -3.46
CA LYS A 42 7.19 -18.55 -3.44
C LYS A 42 6.28 -17.81 -2.48
N ILE A 43 5.14 -17.35 -2.97
CA ILE A 43 4.16 -16.58 -2.19
C ILE A 43 2.96 -17.47 -1.94
N THR A 44 2.61 -17.66 -0.68
CA THR A 44 1.37 -18.30 -0.23
C THR A 44 0.47 -17.24 0.38
N ILE A 45 -0.81 -17.25 0.02
CA ILE A 45 -1.81 -16.33 0.56
C ILE A 45 -2.89 -17.15 1.27
N ALA A 46 -3.24 -16.75 2.49
CA ALA A 46 -4.27 -17.39 3.31
C ALA A 46 -5.23 -16.33 3.87
N PRO A 47 -6.55 -16.58 3.93
CA PRO A 47 -7.22 -17.72 3.32
C PRO A 47 -7.19 -17.64 1.78
N GLU A 48 -7.31 -18.79 1.13
CA GLU A 48 -7.50 -18.82 -0.32
C GLU A 48 -8.88 -18.21 -0.67
N PRO A 49 -8.99 -17.46 -1.79
CA PRO A 49 -10.29 -16.99 -2.26
C PRO A 49 -11.22 -18.17 -2.52
N SER A 50 -12.50 -18.03 -2.16
CA SER A 50 -13.50 -19.07 -2.42
C SER A 50 -13.56 -19.46 -3.91
N ILE A 51 -13.80 -20.75 -4.19
CA ILE A 51 -13.80 -21.33 -5.55
C ILE A 51 -14.73 -20.58 -6.51
N ASP A 52 -15.91 -20.13 -6.06
CA ASP A 52 -16.88 -19.38 -6.87
C ASP A 52 -16.35 -18.01 -7.37
N ILE A 53 -15.37 -17.44 -6.67
CA ILE A 53 -14.70 -16.20 -7.05
C ILE A 53 -13.70 -16.46 -8.19
N LEU A 54 -12.92 -17.55 -8.09
CA LEU A 54 -11.93 -17.92 -9.12
C LEU A 54 -12.59 -18.20 -10.48
N TYR A 55 -13.75 -18.87 -10.50
CA TYR A 55 -14.46 -19.19 -11.74
C TYR A 55 -15.10 -17.98 -12.42
N LYS A 56 -15.41 -16.89 -11.70
CA LYS A 56 -15.96 -15.67 -12.31
C LYS A 56 -14.93 -14.84 -13.07
N ASN A 57 -13.65 -14.92 -12.70
CA ASN A 57 -12.57 -14.19 -13.38
C ASN A 57 -12.08 -14.88 -14.67
N ASN A 58 -12.37 -16.18 -14.82
CA ASN A 58 -12.09 -16.91 -16.06
C ASN A 58 -13.28 -16.72 -17.01
N THR A 59 -13.28 -15.63 -17.79
CA THR A 59 -14.24 -15.44 -18.88
C THR A 59 -14.17 -16.60 -19.88
N VAL A 60 -15.28 -17.35 -19.92
CA VAL A 60 -15.81 -18.26 -20.94
C VAL A 60 -14.94 -18.42 -22.20
N VAL A 61 -14.17 -19.51 -22.27
CA VAL A 61 -13.77 -20.10 -23.55
C VAL A 61 -14.90 -21.01 -24.02
N LYS A 62 -15.45 -20.70 -25.21
CA LYS A 62 -16.54 -21.43 -25.88
C LYS A 62 -16.38 -22.96 -25.76
N HIS A 63 -17.48 -23.62 -25.44
CA HIS A 63 -17.66 -25.08 -25.44
C HIS A 63 -16.87 -25.77 -26.55
N LYS A 64 -15.86 -26.57 -26.17
CA LYS A 64 -15.29 -27.62 -27.03
C LYS A 64 -15.74 -28.98 -26.49
N SER A 65 -16.15 -29.84 -27.41
CA SER A 65 -16.78 -31.16 -27.21
C SER A 65 -16.08 -32.07 -26.21
N LYS A 66 -16.87 -32.94 -25.55
CA LYS A 66 -16.45 -33.94 -24.53
C LYS A 66 -15.11 -34.61 -24.88
N ARG A 67 -14.05 -34.21 -24.19
CA ARG A 67 -12.71 -34.83 -24.30
C ARG A 67 -12.59 -35.97 -23.28
N LYS A 68 -12.01 -37.10 -23.70
CA LYS A 68 -11.82 -38.32 -22.88
C LYS A 68 -11.25 -37.98 -21.49
N LYS A 69 -11.87 -38.52 -20.44
CA LYS A 69 -11.43 -38.42 -19.04
C LYS A 69 -9.98 -38.86 -18.92
N ARG A 70 -9.07 -37.90 -18.70
CA ARG A 70 -7.71 -38.21 -18.23
C ARG A 70 -7.81 -38.65 -16.78
N LYS A 71 -7.13 -39.74 -16.41
CA LYS A 71 -6.96 -40.13 -15.00
C LYS A 71 -6.27 -38.97 -14.28
N THR A 72 -6.93 -38.43 -13.27
CA THR A 72 -6.41 -37.35 -12.43
C THR A 72 -5.18 -37.85 -11.71
N ILE A 73 -4.02 -37.24 -11.98
CA ILE A 73 -2.88 -37.32 -11.07
C ILE A 73 -3.33 -36.57 -9.82
N LYS A 74 -3.42 -37.25 -8.67
CA LYS A 74 -3.62 -36.57 -7.38
C LYS A 74 -2.45 -35.61 -7.21
N VAL A 75 -2.70 -34.32 -7.40
CA VAL A 75 -1.82 -33.27 -6.93
C VAL A 75 -1.87 -33.36 -5.41
N GLU A 76 -0.72 -33.50 -4.76
CA GLU A 76 -0.62 -33.45 -3.29
C GLU A 76 -1.31 -32.17 -2.82
N GLU A 77 -2.35 -32.31 -1.99
CA GLU A 77 -2.99 -31.17 -1.33
C GLU A 77 -1.91 -30.47 -0.51
N ILE A 78 -1.53 -29.25 -0.90
CA ILE A 78 -0.78 -28.36 -0.02
C ILE A 78 -1.71 -28.12 1.17
N ASP A 79 -1.29 -28.50 2.38
CA ASP A 79 -2.09 -28.32 3.59
C ASP A 79 -2.61 -26.88 3.66
N LYS A 80 -3.94 -26.73 3.59
CA LYS A 80 -4.58 -25.42 3.68
C LYS A 80 -4.23 -24.82 5.03
N ILE A 81 -3.67 -23.61 5.02
CA ILE A 81 -3.32 -22.90 6.25
C ILE A 81 -4.60 -22.61 7.02
N LYS A 82 -4.77 -23.31 8.14
CA LYS A 82 -5.92 -23.14 9.03
C LYS A 82 -5.68 -21.94 9.93
N ILE A 83 -6.55 -20.93 9.79
CA ILE A 83 -6.56 -19.77 10.68
C ILE A 83 -6.92 -20.24 12.09
N ILE A 84 -6.12 -19.84 13.07
CA ILE A 84 -6.35 -20.12 14.49
C ILE A 84 -7.62 -19.40 14.94
N ASP A 85 -8.45 -20.05 15.75
CA ASP A 85 -9.62 -19.42 16.36
C ASP A 85 -9.20 -18.42 17.43
N GLY A 86 -9.96 -17.32 17.57
CA GLY A 86 -9.68 -16.32 18.61
C GLY A 86 -10.06 -14.91 18.20
N ARG A 87 -9.57 -13.95 19.00
CA ARG A 87 -9.86 -12.52 18.80
C ARG A 87 -9.11 -11.95 17.59
N PRO A 88 -9.77 -11.27 16.65
CA PRO A 88 -9.09 -10.50 15.63
C PRO A 88 -8.46 -9.22 16.22
N PRO A 89 -7.37 -8.67 15.62
CA PRO A 89 -6.58 -9.27 14.56
C PRO A 89 -5.52 -10.26 15.08
N LEU A 90 -5.45 -10.46 16.40
CA LEU A 90 -4.46 -11.31 17.06
C LEU A 90 -4.42 -12.72 16.49
N ARG A 91 -5.59 -13.32 16.21
CA ARG A 91 -5.68 -14.67 15.62
C ARG A 91 -4.86 -14.85 14.34
N TRP A 92 -4.80 -13.82 13.48
CA TRP A 92 -4.04 -13.88 12.23
C TRP A 92 -2.54 -13.76 12.49
N VAL A 93 -2.14 -12.94 13.46
CA VAL A 93 -0.75 -12.85 13.94
C VAL A 93 -0.28 -14.17 14.54
N LEU A 94 -1.09 -14.81 15.38
CA LEU A 94 -0.77 -16.12 15.96
C LEU A 94 -0.69 -17.20 14.87
N THR A 95 -1.55 -17.13 13.85
CA THR A 95 -1.49 -18.04 12.70
C THR A 95 -0.17 -17.87 11.93
N ALA A 96 0.19 -16.64 11.58
CA ALA A 96 1.45 -16.33 10.90
C ALA A 96 2.66 -16.74 11.74
N GLN A 97 2.62 -16.50 13.06
CA GLN A 97 3.67 -16.93 13.98
C GLN A 97 3.83 -18.46 14.01
N ARG A 98 2.72 -19.21 14.08
CA ARG A 98 2.74 -20.68 14.07
C ARG A 98 3.45 -21.21 12.82
N GLU A 99 3.04 -20.74 11.64
CA GLU A 99 3.62 -21.16 10.35
C GLU A 99 5.08 -20.74 10.19
N LEU A 100 5.48 -19.61 10.79
CA LEU A 100 6.90 -19.20 10.85
C LEU A 100 7.73 -20.13 11.74
N LEU A 101 7.19 -20.53 12.90
CA LEU A 101 7.88 -21.40 13.86
C LEU A 101 7.99 -22.85 13.38
N GLU A 102 6.99 -23.35 12.65
CA GLU A 102 7.02 -24.66 11.99
C GLU A 102 8.10 -24.72 10.88
N GLY A 103 8.67 -23.57 10.49
CA GLY A 103 9.77 -23.48 9.53
C GLY A 103 9.35 -23.62 8.07
N ALA A 104 8.04 -23.63 7.78
CA ALA A 104 7.49 -23.72 6.42
C ALA A 104 7.75 -22.42 5.61
N PHE A 105 7.88 -21.28 6.30
CA PHE A 105 8.04 -19.97 5.70
C PHE A 105 9.32 -19.26 6.18
N ASN A 106 10.00 -18.55 5.28
CA ASN A 106 11.13 -17.69 5.66
C ASN A 106 10.66 -16.34 6.21
N GLU A 107 9.44 -15.94 5.84
CA GLU A 107 8.86 -14.67 6.23
C GLU A 107 7.34 -14.77 6.22
N VAL A 108 6.71 -14.07 7.16
CA VAL A 108 5.26 -14.01 7.27
C VAL A 108 4.79 -12.57 7.41
N TRP A 109 3.65 -12.28 6.80
CA TRP A 109 2.96 -11.01 6.82
C TRP A 109 1.50 -11.22 7.22
N VAL A 110 0.96 -10.26 7.96
CA VAL A 110 -0.46 -10.20 8.28
C VAL A 110 -1.04 -8.92 7.74
N VAL A 111 -2.13 -9.03 6.98
CA VAL A 111 -2.83 -7.91 6.35
C VAL A 111 -4.21 -7.80 6.98
N PHE A 112 -4.47 -6.69 7.65
CA PHE A 112 -5.75 -6.42 8.30
C PHE A 112 -6.01 -4.93 8.41
N ASP A 113 -7.28 -4.57 8.56
CA ASP A 113 -7.70 -3.20 8.82
C ASP A 113 -8.24 -3.02 10.25
N ASN A 114 -8.77 -1.84 10.54
CA ASN A 114 -9.26 -1.48 11.87
C ASN A 114 -10.78 -1.54 11.92
N ASP A 115 -11.32 -2.74 12.07
CA ASP A 115 -12.76 -3.02 12.20
C ASP A 115 -13.19 -3.16 13.67
N ASP A 116 -12.83 -2.19 14.53
CA ASP A 116 -13.08 -2.22 15.98
C ASP A 116 -12.60 -3.53 16.66
N HIS A 117 -11.52 -4.10 16.12
CA HIS A 117 -11.03 -5.40 16.54
C HIS A 117 -10.52 -5.38 18.01
N PRO A 118 -10.91 -6.34 18.86
CA PRO A 118 -10.62 -6.31 20.28
C PRO A 118 -9.16 -6.66 20.64
N GLY A 119 -8.40 -7.25 19.73
CA GLY A 119 -7.04 -7.76 19.97
C GLY A 119 -5.90 -6.91 19.38
N LYS A 120 -6.16 -5.67 18.96
CA LYS A 120 -5.18 -4.86 18.18
C LYS A 120 -3.84 -4.66 18.90
N LYS A 121 -3.88 -4.15 20.13
CA LYS A 121 -2.67 -3.89 20.92
C LYS A 121 -1.80 -5.14 21.03
N GLU A 122 -2.41 -6.24 21.47
CA GLU A 122 -1.74 -7.54 21.61
C GLU A 122 -1.19 -8.05 20.27
N ALA A 123 -1.93 -7.87 19.17
CA ALA A 123 -1.48 -8.26 17.84
C ALA A 123 -0.19 -7.52 17.43
N PHE A 124 -0.12 -6.21 17.62
CA PHE A 124 1.08 -5.42 17.32
C PHE A 124 2.26 -5.80 18.24
N GLU A 125 2.01 -6.01 19.53
CA GLU A 125 3.04 -6.42 20.50
C GLU A 125 3.62 -7.80 20.17
N ILE A 126 2.75 -8.79 19.91
CA ILE A 126 3.13 -10.16 19.55
C ILE A 126 3.85 -10.18 18.20
N ALA A 127 3.36 -9.41 17.22
CA ALA A 127 4.00 -9.38 15.91
C ALA A 127 5.43 -8.85 15.99
N LYS A 128 5.63 -7.75 16.72
CA LYS A 128 6.95 -7.17 16.96
C LYS A 128 7.89 -8.14 17.67
N LYS A 129 7.40 -8.83 18.71
CA LYS A 129 8.20 -9.82 19.47
C LYS A 129 8.61 -11.03 18.64
N ASN A 130 7.75 -11.46 17.71
CA ASN A 130 7.90 -12.74 17.02
C ASN A 130 8.24 -12.61 15.53
N LYS A 131 8.73 -11.44 15.08
CA LYS A 131 9.14 -11.19 13.68
C LYS A 131 8.03 -11.44 12.66
N VAL A 132 6.78 -11.21 13.05
CA VAL A 132 5.65 -11.20 12.12
C VAL A 132 5.50 -9.77 11.60
N ASN A 133 5.46 -9.60 10.28
CA ASN A 133 5.29 -8.29 9.68
C ASN A 133 3.80 -7.93 9.59
N ILE A 134 3.47 -6.64 9.75
CA ILE A 134 2.09 -6.15 9.67
C ILE A 134 1.95 -5.17 8.50
N ALA A 135 1.01 -5.46 7.61
CA ALA A 135 0.48 -4.56 6.60
C ALA A 135 -0.89 -4.07 7.05
N TYR A 136 -0.93 -2.88 7.65
CA TYR A 136 -2.11 -2.35 8.33
C TYR A 136 -2.74 -1.18 7.58
N SER A 137 -4.07 -1.06 7.66
CA SER A 137 -4.82 0.12 7.24
C SER A 137 -5.80 0.55 8.33
N SER A 138 -5.64 1.78 8.82
CA SER A 138 -6.42 2.35 9.95
C SER A 138 -7.93 2.43 9.78
N ARG A 139 -8.46 2.28 8.56
CA ARG A 139 -9.90 2.22 8.31
C ARG A 139 -10.29 1.00 7.51
N SER A 140 -9.76 0.88 6.30
CA SER A 140 -9.98 -0.26 5.43
C SER A 140 -8.93 -0.31 4.31
N PHE A 141 -8.84 -1.45 3.63
CA PHE A 141 -7.94 -1.62 2.49
C PHE A 141 -8.21 -0.63 1.35
N GLU A 142 -9.44 -0.14 1.17
CA GLU A 142 -9.79 0.86 0.16
C GLU A 142 -9.08 2.20 0.36
N TYR A 143 -8.69 2.55 1.59
CA TYR A 143 -7.88 3.74 1.81
C TYR A 143 -6.48 3.58 1.19
N TYR A 144 -5.90 2.37 1.25
CA TYR A 144 -4.65 2.07 0.54
C TYR A 144 -4.81 2.22 -0.99
N LEU A 145 -5.94 1.82 -1.56
CA LEU A 145 -6.22 2.04 -2.98
C LEU A 145 -6.36 3.54 -3.30
N LEU A 146 -7.09 4.29 -2.47
CA LEU A 146 -7.36 5.72 -2.66
C LEU A 146 -6.08 6.55 -2.80
N ILE A 147 -5.07 6.25 -1.99
CA ILE A 147 -3.84 7.06 -1.95
C ILE A 147 -2.99 6.96 -3.21
N HIS A 148 -3.27 6.01 -4.11
CA HIS A 148 -2.61 5.94 -5.42
C HIS A 148 -3.18 6.96 -6.41
N PHE A 149 -4.38 7.50 -6.15
CA PHE A 149 -5.04 8.51 -6.98
C PHE A 149 -4.89 9.91 -6.42
N LYS A 150 -4.87 10.05 -5.09
CA LYS A 150 -4.85 11.36 -4.43
C LYS A 150 -3.97 11.33 -3.19
N LYS A 151 -3.06 12.31 -3.08
CA LYS A 151 -2.41 12.68 -1.82
C LYS A 151 -3.48 13.26 -0.88
N ILE A 152 -3.89 12.49 0.14
CA ILE A 152 -4.98 12.86 1.06
C ILE A 152 -4.67 12.38 2.49
N TYR A 153 -4.88 13.27 3.46
CA TYR A 153 -4.79 12.98 4.89
C TYR A 153 -6.13 13.36 5.51
N ARG A 154 -7.12 12.48 5.34
CA ARG A 154 -8.49 12.69 5.77
C ARG A 154 -8.99 11.44 6.50
N PRO A 155 -9.41 11.56 7.76
CA PRO A 155 -10.10 10.44 8.41
C PRO A 155 -11.46 10.22 7.74
N PHE A 156 -11.72 8.99 7.32
CA PHE A 156 -13.06 8.56 6.89
C PHE A 156 -13.72 7.76 8.01
N ASN A 157 -14.96 8.11 8.33
CA ASN A 157 -15.70 7.42 9.38
C ASN A 157 -16.30 6.10 8.90
N LYS A 158 -16.34 5.83 7.59
CA LYS A 158 -16.90 4.60 7.01
C LYS A 158 -16.13 4.16 5.75
N THR A 159 -16.08 2.87 5.48
CA THR A 159 -15.74 2.35 4.14
C THR A 159 -16.89 2.59 3.18
N ASP A 160 -18.09 2.20 3.61
CA ASP A 160 -19.37 2.42 2.93
C ASP A 160 -20.46 2.86 3.91
N CYS A 161 -21.39 3.69 3.43
CA CYS A 161 -22.64 3.92 4.15
C CYS A 161 -23.61 2.76 3.92
N LYS A 162 -24.37 2.42 4.97
CA LYS A 162 -25.49 1.47 4.93
C LYS A 162 -26.77 2.18 5.37
N THR A 163 -27.89 1.75 4.81
CA THR A 163 -29.25 2.18 5.17
C THR A 163 -30.15 0.96 5.30
N LYS A 164 -31.29 1.08 6.00
CA LYS A 164 -32.27 0.01 6.16
C LYS A 164 -33.37 0.15 5.11
N ILE A 165 -33.76 -0.96 4.50
CA ILE A 165 -34.93 -0.99 3.63
C ILE A 165 -36.19 -0.91 4.51
N PHE A 166 -37.04 0.09 4.23
CA PHE A 166 -38.35 0.25 4.86
C PHE A 166 -39.16 -1.05 4.69
N ASN A 167 -39.76 -1.54 5.78
CA ASN A 167 -40.53 -2.81 5.87
C ASN A 167 -39.77 -4.15 5.96
N THR A 168 -38.43 -4.20 5.83
CA THR A 168 -37.71 -5.50 5.90
C THR A 168 -36.61 -5.58 6.96
N ASN A 169 -36.30 -4.47 7.66
CA ASN A 169 -35.15 -4.34 8.58
C ASN A 169 -33.79 -4.77 8.01
N LYS A 170 -33.71 -5.05 6.71
CA LYS A 170 -32.50 -5.48 6.03
C LYS A 170 -31.62 -4.28 5.74
N GLU A 171 -30.37 -4.35 6.16
CA GLU A 171 -29.36 -3.35 5.78
C GLU A 171 -28.88 -3.57 4.35
N VAL A 172 -28.78 -2.47 3.62
CA VAL A 172 -28.20 -2.41 2.28
C VAL A 172 -27.20 -1.26 2.21
N TYR A 173 -26.23 -1.39 1.31
CA TYR A 173 -25.29 -0.30 1.04
C TYR A 173 -26.01 0.83 0.30
N VAL A 174 -25.77 2.06 0.77
CA VAL A 174 -26.26 3.29 0.13
C VAL A 174 -25.61 3.49 -1.23
N ARG A 175 -24.37 2.99 -1.41
CA ARG A 175 -23.54 3.22 -2.60
C ARG A 175 -23.41 4.71 -2.90
N CYS A 176 -22.91 5.45 -1.91
CA CYS A 176 -22.79 6.89 -1.99
C CYS A 176 -22.08 7.35 -3.28
N GLY A 177 -22.52 8.47 -3.84
CA GLY A 177 -22.05 9.02 -5.11
C GLY A 177 -22.72 8.44 -6.36
N THR A 178 -23.57 7.41 -6.23
CA THR A 178 -24.34 6.84 -7.35
C THR A 178 -25.77 7.39 -7.42
N ASN A 179 -26.21 8.15 -6.40
CA ASN A 179 -27.55 8.69 -6.28
C ASN A 179 -28.68 7.62 -6.26
N ILE A 180 -28.37 6.37 -5.90
CA ILE A 180 -29.36 5.28 -5.78
C ILE A 180 -30.24 5.47 -4.54
N PHE A 181 -29.67 5.96 -3.44
CA PHE A 181 -30.40 6.30 -2.21
C PHE A 181 -30.14 7.77 -1.83
N PRO A 182 -30.70 8.75 -2.57
CA PRO A 182 -30.36 10.16 -2.46
C PRO A 182 -30.46 10.71 -1.03
N GLU A 183 -31.49 10.30 -0.29
CA GLU A 183 -31.76 10.78 1.07
C GLU A 183 -30.70 10.37 2.10
N THR A 184 -29.95 9.29 1.82
CA THR A 184 -28.92 8.75 2.73
C THR A 184 -27.52 8.82 2.13
N ASP A 185 -27.38 9.37 0.93
CA ASP A 185 -26.11 9.52 0.23
C ASP A 185 -25.25 10.57 0.94
N CYS A 186 -24.07 10.16 1.40
CA CYS A 186 -23.15 11.09 2.06
C CYS A 186 -22.37 11.94 1.05
N ASN A 187 -22.54 11.73 -0.26
CA ASN A 187 -21.80 12.40 -1.31
C ASN A 187 -20.28 12.37 -1.07
N GLY A 188 -19.76 11.22 -0.63
CA GLY A 188 -18.33 11.03 -0.37
C GLY A 188 -17.77 11.83 0.82
N SER A 189 -18.63 12.53 1.57
CA SER A 189 -18.20 13.29 2.75
C SER A 189 -17.87 12.41 3.96
N VAL A 190 -18.40 11.18 4.00
CA VAL A 190 -18.26 10.28 5.16
C VAL A 190 -17.54 8.97 4.80
N CYS A 191 -17.76 8.42 3.61
CA CYS A 191 -17.27 7.09 3.25
C CYS A 191 -16.26 7.07 2.09
N ILE A 192 -15.27 6.17 2.17
CA ILE A 192 -14.18 6.03 1.19
C ILE A 192 -14.71 5.71 -0.21
N ASN A 193 -15.58 4.71 -0.35
CA ASN A 193 -16.09 4.29 -1.66
C ASN A 193 -16.97 5.38 -2.31
N GLY A 194 -17.71 6.15 -1.50
CA GLY A 194 -18.44 7.33 -2.00
C GLY A 194 -17.52 8.44 -2.48
N TYR A 195 -16.42 8.70 -1.77
CA TYR A 195 -15.42 9.68 -2.18
C TYR A 195 -14.76 9.26 -3.50
N ALA A 196 -14.38 7.99 -3.62
CA ALA A 196 -13.78 7.44 -4.83
C ALA A 196 -14.73 7.49 -6.04
N GLN A 197 -16.03 7.18 -5.84
CA GLN A 197 -17.06 7.28 -6.87
C GLN A 197 -17.17 8.70 -7.42
N ILE A 198 -17.29 9.71 -6.56
CA ILE A 198 -17.48 11.10 -6.98
C ILE A 198 -16.26 11.68 -7.68
N ASN A 199 -15.07 11.19 -7.32
CA ASN A 199 -13.82 11.58 -7.96
C ASN A 199 -13.46 10.69 -9.17
N ASN A 200 -14.34 9.77 -9.58
CA ASN A 200 -14.14 8.85 -10.71
C ASN A 200 -12.85 8.00 -10.61
N TYR A 201 -12.47 7.56 -9.40
CA TYR A 201 -11.32 6.68 -9.21
C TYR A 201 -11.67 5.21 -9.41
N TRP A 202 -12.84 4.79 -8.92
CA TRP A 202 -13.45 3.50 -9.22
C TRP A 202 -14.96 3.57 -8.96
N GLU A 203 -15.67 2.63 -9.56
CA GLU A 203 -17.12 2.55 -9.47
C GLU A 203 -17.59 1.86 -8.18
N ASN A 204 -18.65 2.42 -7.59
CA ASN A 204 -19.33 1.92 -6.40
C ASN A 204 -20.61 1.14 -6.80
N THR A 205 -20.51 0.22 -7.76
CA THR A 205 -21.66 -0.34 -8.50
C THR A 205 -22.35 -1.57 -7.89
N ASN A 206 -21.73 -2.30 -6.97
CA ASN A 206 -22.28 -3.54 -6.42
C ASN A 206 -22.99 -3.41 -5.06
N GLN A 207 -24.04 -4.20 -4.86
CA GLN A 207 -24.77 -4.34 -3.57
C GLN A 207 -23.91 -4.97 -2.45
N ARG A 208 -22.63 -5.22 -2.71
CA ARG A 208 -21.62 -5.84 -1.83
C ARG A 208 -20.23 -5.26 -2.14
N ASN A 209 -20.12 -3.95 -2.35
CA ASN A 209 -18.93 -3.31 -2.92
C ASN A 209 -17.61 -3.70 -2.27
N THR A 210 -16.57 -3.67 -3.13
CA THR A 210 -15.18 -4.19 -3.05
C THR A 210 -14.97 -5.70 -3.02
N LYS A 211 -16.03 -6.49 -2.87
CA LYS A 211 -15.99 -7.95 -2.98
C LYS A 211 -16.33 -8.46 -4.39
N ASN A 212 -15.96 -7.70 -5.41
CA ASN A 212 -15.97 -8.19 -6.79
C ASN A 212 -14.93 -9.29 -6.93
N SER A 213 -15.14 -10.23 -7.87
CA SER A 213 -14.13 -11.25 -8.11
C SER A 213 -12.88 -10.67 -8.76
N GLU A 214 -13.00 -9.53 -9.45
CA GLU A 214 -11.89 -8.86 -10.11
C GLU A 214 -10.91 -8.22 -9.12
N THR A 215 -9.62 -8.30 -9.45
CA THR A 215 -8.54 -7.80 -8.59
C THR A 215 -8.44 -6.27 -8.62
N THR A 216 -8.34 -5.66 -7.44
CA THR A 216 -8.14 -4.21 -7.26
C THR A 216 -6.71 -3.77 -7.56
N TYR A 217 -5.76 -4.70 -7.73
CA TYR A 217 -4.38 -4.37 -8.07
C TYR A 217 -4.26 -3.69 -9.45
N SER A 218 -5.09 -4.14 -10.40
CA SER A 218 -5.17 -3.55 -11.75
C SER A 218 -5.48 -2.05 -11.75
N LEU A 219 -6.22 -1.55 -10.75
CA LEU A 219 -6.59 -0.14 -10.62
C LEU A 219 -5.37 0.76 -10.33
N ILE A 220 -4.37 0.21 -9.65
CA ILE A 220 -3.28 0.99 -9.05
C ILE A 220 -1.87 0.61 -9.54
N LYS A 221 -1.70 -0.50 -10.26
CA LYS A 221 -0.38 -1.02 -10.67
C LYS A 221 0.51 0.01 -11.38
N ASP A 222 -0.08 0.88 -12.20
CA ASP A 222 0.66 1.91 -12.95
C ASP A 222 0.92 3.19 -12.11
N LYS A 223 0.50 3.19 -10.84
CA LYS A 223 0.58 4.32 -9.91
C LYS A 223 1.30 3.96 -8.60
N LEU A 224 2.01 2.83 -8.54
CA LEU A 224 2.61 2.34 -7.29
C LEU A 224 3.61 3.33 -6.67
N GLU A 225 4.46 3.98 -7.47
CA GLU A 225 5.40 4.98 -6.93
C GLU A 225 4.66 6.15 -6.25
N ILE A 226 3.55 6.62 -6.85
CA ILE A 226 2.69 7.66 -6.26
C ILE A 226 2.11 7.18 -4.94
N GLY A 227 1.62 5.94 -4.90
CA GLY A 227 1.11 5.31 -3.68
C GLY A 227 2.16 5.21 -2.58
N PHE A 228 3.40 4.83 -2.91
CA PHE A 228 4.48 4.73 -1.93
C PHE A 228 4.90 6.09 -1.37
N GLU A 229 4.97 7.11 -2.22
CA GLU A 229 5.20 8.50 -1.79
C GLU A 229 4.08 8.97 -0.85
N ASN A 230 2.81 8.72 -1.20
CA ASN A 230 1.67 9.15 -0.40
C ASN A 230 1.52 8.35 0.91
N ALA A 231 1.86 7.05 0.90
CA ALA A 231 1.91 6.22 2.10
C ALA A 231 2.94 6.74 3.11
N ALA A 232 4.14 7.07 2.64
CA ALA A 232 5.17 7.68 3.46
C ALA A 232 4.73 9.04 4.00
N TRP A 233 3.99 9.83 3.21
CA TRP A 233 3.46 11.12 3.64
C TRP A 233 2.41 10.97 4.74
N ILE A 234 1.50 10.00 4.62
CA ILE A 234 0.49 9.72 5.64
C ILE A 234 1.15 9.35 6.97
N ARG A 235 2.16 8.47 6.94
CA ARG A 235 2.93 8.12 8.15
C ARG A 235 3.60 9.35 8.76
N TYR A 236 4.23 10.18 7.94
CA TYR A 236 4.84 11.44 8.40
C TYR A 236 3.82 12.38 9.05
N LYS A 237 2.67 12.64 8.40
CA LYS A 237 1.61 13.50 8.97
C LYS A 237 1.04 12.91 10.26
N SER A 238 0.84 11.60 10.30
CA SER A 238 0.37 10.89 11.50
C SER A 238 1.40 10.95 12.63
N ASP A 239 2.69 10.84 12.33
CA ASP A 239 3.75 11.03 13.33
C ASP A 239 3.82 12.48 13.84
N VAL A 240 3.52 13.48 13.00
CA VAL A 240 3.50 14.90 13.42
C VAL A 240 2.26 15.21 14.26
N LEU A 241 1.10 14.67 13.89
CA LEU A 241 -0.20 15.05 14.47
C LEU A 241 -0.65 14.14 15.62
N GLU A 242 -0.18 12.90 15.66
CA GLU A 242 -0.68 11.84 16.55
C GLU A 242 0.48 11.05 17.20
N ASN A 243 1.62 11.71 17.48
CA ASN A 243 2.83 11.07 18.03
C ASN A 243 2.58 10.29 19.34
N GLU A 244 1.70 10.79 20.21
CA GLU A 244 1.33 10.17 21.49
C GLU A 244 0.29 9.06 21.36
N VAL A 245 -0.36 8.94 20.19
CA VAL A 245 -1.38 7.92 19.94
C VAL A 245 -0.70 6.65 19.42
N PRO A 246 -1.04 5.46 19.94
CA PRO A 246 -0.55 4.21 19.37
C PRO A 246 -0.97 4.04 17.90
N ILE A 247 -0.08 3.50 17.06
CA ILE A 247 -0.31 3.32 15.60
C ILE A 247 -1.69 2.70 15.26
N TYR A 248 -2.15 1.73 16.06
CA TYR A 248 -3.41 1.01 15.85
C TYR A 248 -4.68 1.78 16.23
N ASP A 249 -4.53 2.98 16.78
CA ASP A 249 -5.62 3.91 17.10
C ASP A 249 -5.52 5.22 16.30
N ARG A 250 -4.50 5.37 15.44
CA ARG A 250 -4.34 6.54 14.57
C ARG A 250 -5.23 6.47 13.35
N ASN A 251 -5.73 7.61 12.87
CA ASN A 251 -6.56 7.67 11.66
C ASN A 251 -6.42 9.03 10.92
N PRO A 252 -5.85 9.06 9.69
CA PRO A 252 -5.42 7.92 8.89
C PRO A 252 -3.97 7.48 9.18
N TYR A 253 -3.75 6.17 9.15
CA TYR A 253 -2.44 5.51 9.14
C TYR A 253 -2.48 4.26 8.24
N LEU A 254 -1.36 3.93 7.57
CA LEU A 254 -1.18 2.66 6.86
C LEU A 254 0.28 2.24 6.70
N SER A 255 0.50 0.93 6.53
CA SER A 255 1.79 0.30 6.21
C SER A 255 1.70 -0.75 5.09
N THR A 256 0.55 -0.86 4.41
CA THR A 256 0.33 -1.85 3.35
C THR A 256 1.31 -1.72 2.17
N ASP A 257 1.87 -0.53 1.93
CA ASP A 257 2.89 -0.34 0.90
C ASP A 257 4.17 -1.15 1.14
N ASP A 258 4.52 -1.48 2.38
CA ASP A 258 5.77 -2.18 2.71
C ASP A 258 5.82 -3.58 2.10
N ILE A 259 4.71 -4.34 2.20
CA ILE A 259 4.63 -5.65 1.56
C ILE A 259 4.58 -5.51 0.04
N VAL A 260 3.85 -4.53 -0.51
CA VAL A 260 3.75 -4.36 -1.97
C VAL A 260 5.11 -4.02 -2.58
N LYS A 261 5.85 -3.04 -2.03
CA LYS A 261 7.23 -2.71 -2.43
C LYS A 261 8.10 -3.97 -2.47
N LYS A 262 8.02 -4.79 -1.41
CA LYS A 262 8.79 -6.03 -1.32
C LYS A 262 8.44 -7.01 -2.43
N LEU A 263 7.14 -7.26 -2.66
CA LEU A 263 6.69 -8.21 -3.67
C LEU A 263 7.12 -7.77 -5.08
N ILE A 264 7.02 -6.49 -5.41
CA ILE A 264 7.42 -5.96 -6.72
C ILE A 264 8.94 -5.73 -6.85
N GLY A 265 9.72 -5.97 -5.80
CA GLY A 265 11.17 -5.77 -5.79
C GLY A 265 11.63 -4.30 -5.70
N ASP A 266 10.75 -3.38 -5.30
CA ASP A 266 11.13 -2.00 -5.00
C ASP A 266 11.89 -1.95 -3.66
N ASN A 267 13.19 -1.66 -3.75
CA ASN A 267 14.09 -1.54 -2.60
C ASN A 267 14.29 -0.08 -2.15
N ASN A 268 13.53 0.86 -2.71
CA ASN A 268 13.60 2.27 -2.36
C ASN A 268 12.98 2.54 -0.99
N ILE A 269 13.51 3.55 -0.30
CA ILE A 269 13.03 4.04 0.98
C ILE A 269 12.43 5.42 0.76
N TYR A 270 11.12 5.51 0.90
CA TYR A 270 10.33 6.74 0.75
C TYR A 270 10.20 7.39 2.13
N ILE A 271 10.62 8.66 2.23
CA ILE A 271 10.67 9.40 3.49
C ILE A 271 10.16 10.81 3.25
N TRP A 272 9.33 11.33 4.15
CA TRP A 272 8.96 12.74 4.18
C TRP A 272 9.64 13.47 5.33
N VAL A 273 10.05 14.70 5.06
CA VAL A 273 10.75 15.57 6.01
C VAL A 273 10.27 17.01 5.83
N SER A 274 10.20 17.74 6.93
CA SER A 274 10.02 19.20 6.96
C SER A 274 11.23 19.92 6.37
N LEU A 275 10.98 21.06 5.72
CA LEU A 275 12.05 21.96 5.33
C LEU A 275 12.79 22.50 6.56
N ASN A 276 14.04 22.92 6.36
CA ASN A 276 14.92 23.49 7.39
C ASN A 276 15.34 22.53 8.51
N GLU A 277 14.96 21.25 8.44
CA GLU A 277 15.45 20.24 9.36
C GLU A 277 16.71 19.56 8.83
N LYS A 278 17.70 19.44 9.72
CA LYS A 278 18.87 18.59 9.49
C LYS A 278 18.47 17.13 9.64
N ARG A 279 18.62 16.32 8.59
CA ARG A 279 18.31 14.89 8.63
C ARG A 279 19.47 14.04 8.16
N PHE A 280 19.68 12.94 8.88
CA PHE A 280 20.67 11.92 8.57
C PHE A 280 19.99 10.60 8.17
N PHE A 281 20.41 10.06 7.03
CA PHE A 281 19.97 8.83 6.40
C PHE A 281 21.17 7.89 6.26
N LYS A 282 21.51 7.19 7.34
CA LYS A 282 22.79 6.48 7.49
C LYS A 282 23.98 7.44 7.31
N GLU A 283 24.77 7.26 6.24
CA GLU A 283 25.98 8.03 5.95
C GLU A 283 25.70 9.40 5.30
N VAL A 284 24.43 9.70 4.99
CA VAL A 284 24.05 10.89 4.21
C VAL A 284 23.29 11.84 5.09
N GLY A 285 23.72 13.09 5.13
CA GLY A 285 23.15 14.14 5.93
C GLY A 285 22.76 15.27 5.00
N LEU A 286 21.49 15.67 5.02
CA LEU A 286 20.98 16.78 4.22
C LEU A 286 20.26 17.78 5.12
N GLU A 287 20.47 19.06 4.82
CA GLU A 287 19.62 20.16 5.26
C GLU A 287 19.09 20.83 4.00
N VAL A 288 17.76 20.91 3.87
CA VAL A 288 17.12 21.43 2.66
C VAL A 288 16.28 22.64 3.00
N LYS A 289 16.50 23.73 2.26
CA LYS A 289 15.84 25.02 2.46
C LYS A 289 15.27 25.53 1.15
N ILE A 290 14.29 26.43 1.27
CA ILE A 290 13.84 27.25 0.14
C ILE A 290 14.32 28.67 0.39
N VAL A 291 15.11 29.18 -0.53
CA VAL A 291 15.67 30.54 -0.48
C VAL A 291 15.22 31.27 -1.74
N SER A 292 14.24 32.17 -1.60
CA SER A 292 13.55 32.79 -2.74
C SER A 292 13.01 31.73 -3.70
N ASP A 293 13.41 31.76 -4.98
CA ASP A 293 13.02 30.80 -6.00
C ASP A 293 14.00 29.63 -6.16
N TYR A 294 14.73 29.24 -5.11
CA TYR A 294 15.71 28.16 -5.16
C TYR A 294 15.51 27.14 -4.06
N ILE A 295 15.70 25.86 -4.40
CA ILE A 295 15.92 24.79 -3.42
C ILE A 295 17.43 24.78 -3.12
N GLU A 296 17.78 25.10 -1.89
CA GLU A 296 19.12 24.94 -1.36
C GLU A 296 19.24 23.57 -0.70
N ILE A 297 20.22 22.77 -1.13
CA ILE A 297 20.53 21.48 -0.53
C ILE A 297 21.94 21.54 0.00
N LYS A 298 22.06 21.51 1.33
CA LYS A 298 23.35 21.47 2.03
C LYS A 298 23.72 20.03 2.41
N ASN A 299 24.96 19.66 2.13
CA ASN A 299 25.54 18.41 2.62
C ASN A 299 26.08 18.61 4.03
N ILE A 300 25.41 17.98 5.01
CA ILE A 300 25.82 17.99 6.42
C ILE A 300 26.41 16.63 6.86
N SER A 301 26.80 15.79 5.90
CA SER A 301 27.45 14.50 6.16
C SER A 301 28.96 14.61 6.20
N ASN A 302 29.61 13.52 6.62
CA ASN A 302 31.08 13.43 6.64
C ASN A 302 31.68 13.00 5.30
N SER A 303 30.89 12.98 4.21
CA SER A 303 31.34 12.49 2.90
C SER A 303 30.75 13.31 1.76
N THR A 304 31.42 13.33 0.61
CA THR A 304 30.93 14.01 -0.58
C THR A 304 29.68 13.31 -1.14
N ILE A 305 28.67 14.09 -1.49
CA ILE A 305 27.44 13.61 -2.13
C ILE A 305 27.51 13.84 -3.63
N LEU A 306 27.17 12.81 -4.41
CA LEU A 306 27.00 12.91 -5.86
C LEU A 306 25.52 12.76 -6.23
N PHE A 307 24.90 13.84 -6.68
CA PHE A 307 23.61 13.78 -7.37
C PHE A 307 23.82 13.47 -8.84
N GLN A 308 23.01 12.55 -9.35
CA GLN A 308 22.96 12.23 -10.78
C GLN A 308 22.07 13.25 -11.49
N GLU A 309 22.10 13.25 -12.82
CA GLU A 309 21.12 14.00 -13.60
C GLU A 309 19.71 13.56 -13.22
N LYS A 310 18.77 14.52 -13.18
CA LYS A 310 17.35 14.27 -12.84
C LYS A 310 17.13 13.68 -11.45
N SER A 311 18.08 13.87 -10.52
CA SER A 311 17.94 13.47 -9.11
C SER A 311 16.84 14.24 -8.36
N ILE A 312 16.36 15.37 -8.87
CA ILE A 312 15.34 16.18 -8.21
C ILE A 312 14.07 16.16 -9.05
N THR A 313 12.94 15.87 -8.42
CA THR A 313 11.62 15.96 -9.05
C THR A 313 10.77 16.99 -8.31
N VAL A 314 10.38 18.06 -8.98
CA VAL A 314 9.36 19.00 -8.49
C VAL A 314 7.99 18.45 -8.89
N ILE A 315 7.07 18.38 -7.94
CA ILE A 315 5.76 17.78 -8.13
C ILE A 315 4.70 18.82 -7.77
N THR A 316 3.89 19.14 -8.77
CA THR A 316 2.71 19.99 -8.63
C THR A 316 1.45 19.12 -8.61
N GLU A 317 0.28 19.72 -8.40
CA GLU A 317 -0.99 18.98 -8.46
C GLU A 317 -1.27 18.29 -9.80
N LYS A 318 -0.69 18.80 -10.90
CA LYS A 318 -0.98 18.31 -12.26
C LYS A 318 0.19 17.58 -12.90
N GLU A 319 1.41 17.98 -12.58
CA GLU A 319 2.61 17.60 -13.34
C GLU A 319 3.83 17.34 -12.45
N ARG A 320 4.73 16.47 -12.93
CA ARG A 320 6.02 16.15 -12.32
C ARG A 320 7.14 16.60 -13.25
N PHE A 321 8.09 17.37 -12.73
CA PHE A 321 9.23 17.89 -13.48
C PHE A 321 10.53 17.41 -12.87
N THR A 322 11.36 16.73 -13.65
CA THR A 322 12.71 16.39 -13.21
C THR A 322 13.66 17.53 -13.56
N ILE A 323 14.44 17.95 -12.57
CA ILE A 323 15.41 19.03 -12.69
C ILE A 323 16.76 18.59 -12.11
N GLY A 324 17.78 19.40 -12.38
CA GLY A 324 19.10 19.24 -11.81
C GLY A 324 20.05 18.44 -12.71
N ASN A 325 21.23 19.02 -12.90
CA ASN A 325 22.35 18.37 -13.54
C ASN A 325 23.11 17.52 -12.52
N ARG A 326 24.01 16.66 -13.01
CA ARG A 326 24.97 15.97 -12.16
C ARG A 326 25.72 17.00 -11.30
N SER A 327 25.63 16.84 -9.99
CA SER A 327 26.14 17.81 -9.02
C SER A 327 26.94 17.10 -7.94
N ILE A 328 28.11 17.64 -7.61
CA ILE A 328 28.94 17.19 -6.50
C ILE A 328 28.76 18.21 -5.37
N ILE A 329 28.45 17.73 -4.17
CA ILE A 329 28.31 18.57 -2.98
C ILE A 329 29.34 18.10 -1.96
N TYR A 330 30.38 18.89 -1.75
CA TYR A 330 31.40 18.62 -0.75
C TYR A 330 30.83 18.78 0.68
N VAL A 331 31.58 18.34 1.67
CA VAL A 331 31.17 18.46 3.08
C VAL A 331 30.96 19.93 3.44
N ASP A 332 29.85 20.23 4.10
CA ASP A 332 29.41 21.57 4.51
C ASP A 332 29.11 22.57 3.37
N GLU A 333 29.15 22.13 2.11
CA GLU A 333 28.76 22.93 0.96
C GLU A 333 27.28 22.77 0.60
N SER A 334 26.78 23.71 -0.20
CA SER A 334 25.40 23.72 -0.69
C SER A 334 25.35 23.84 -2.21
N VAL A 335 24.30 23.27 -2.80
CA VAL A 335 23.95 23.47 -4.20
C VAL A 335 22.55 24.09 -4.29
N LEU A 336 22.35 24.93 -5.29
CA LEU A 336 21.09 25.63 -5.53
C LEU A 336 20.43 25.11 -6.81
N PHE A 337 19.13 24.84 -6.74
CA PHE A 337 18.32 24.46 -7.88
C PHE A 337 17.20 25.47 -8.09
N ASN A 338 17.17 26.12 -9.26
CA ASN A 338 16.15 27.11 -9.59
C ASN A 338 14.79 26.44 -9.76
N ILE A 339 13.79 26.95 -9.05
CA ILE A 339 12.40 26.53 -9.08
C ILE A 339 11.42 27.68 -9.37
N SER A 340 11.92 28.83 -9.85
CA SER A 340 11.10 30.01 -10.19
C SER A 340 9.93 29.70 -11.12
N LYS A 341 10.12 28.73 -12.04
CA LYS A 341 9.05 28.25 -12.94
C LYS A 341 7.85 27.62 -12.21
N TYR A 342 8.01 27.24 -10.95
CA TYR A 342 7.03 26.48 -10.17
C TYR A 342 6.48 27.23 -8.94
N SER A 343 7.00 28.43 -8.64
CA SER A 343 6.77 29.16 -7.38
C SER A 343 5.33 29.63 -7.14
N LEU A 344 4.49 29.68 -8.18
CA LEU A 344 3.10 30.15 -8.10
C LEU A 344 2.08 29.07 -7.65
N LYS A 345 2.50 27.87 -7.24
CA LYS A 345 1.59 26.76 -6.90
C LYS A 345 2.05 26.05 -5.63
N LYS A 346 1.11 25.45 -4.89
CA LYS A 346 1.47 24.42 -3.89
C LYS A 346 2.23 23.30 -4.61
N TYR A 347 3.46 23.05 -4.18
CA TYR A 347 4.30 21.97 -4.72
C TYR A 347 4.99 21.23 -3.59
N TRP A 348 5.40 20.02 -3.90
CA TRP A 348 6.35 19.25 -3.10
C TRP A 348 7.48 18.83 -4.02
N PHE A 349 8.59 18.40 -3.46
CA PHE A 349 9.70 17.92 -4.27
C PHE A 349 10.33 16.67 -3.67
N LYS A 350 10.94 15.89 -4.55
CA LYS A 350 11.57 14.61 -4.28
C LYS A 350 13.05 14.70 -4.64
N ILE A 351 13.92 14.32 -3.71
CA ILE A 351 15.34 14.08 -3.96
C ILE A 351 15.56 12.57 -4.01
N ALA A 352 15.99 12.07 -5.17
CA ALA A 352 16.41 10.69 -5.39
C ALA A 352 17.92 10.57 -5.17
N TYR A 353 18.30 9.83 -4.12
CA TYR A 353 19.70 9.56 -3.80
C TYR A 353 19.89 8.09 -3.42
N LYS A 354 20.65 7.35 -4.23
CA LYS A 354 20.77 5.89 -4.11
C LYS A 354 19.35 5.27 -4.02
N LYS A 355 19.06 4.54 -2.94
CA LYS A 355 17.73 3.97 -2.66
C LYS A 355 16.77 4.94 -1.96
N TYR A 356 17.21 6.09 -1.51
CA TYR A 356 16.35 7.03 -0.79
C TYR A 356 15.54 7.89 -1.77
N ARG A 357 14.27 8.11 -1.43
CA ARG A 357 13.33 9.03 -2.08
C ARG A 357 12.85 9.99 -1.00
N ILE A 358 13.55 11.10 -0.87
CA ILE A 358 13.36 12.05 0.22
C ILE A 358 12.43 13.15 -0.28
N MET A 359 11.29 13.27 0.36
CA MET A 359 10.18 14.12 -0.03
C MET A 359 10.06 15.30 0.93
N PHE A 360 9.76 16.47 0.39
CA PHE A 360 9.60 17.70 1.15
C PHE A 360 8.32 18.40 0.70
N GLU A 361 7.58 18.95 1.65
CA GLU A 361 6.39 19.75 1.37
C GLU A 361 6.73 21.24 1.50
N ASN A 362 6.36 22.03 0.49
CA ASN A 362 6.32 23.47 0.61
C ASN A 362 4.86 23.90 0.73
N GLU A 363 4.39 24.09 1.97
CA GLU A 363 3.11 24.74 2.25
C GLU A 363 3.40 26.22 2.47
N THR A 364 3.59 26.99 1.39
CA THR A 364 3.50 28.47 1.45
C THR A 364 2.06 28.92 1.57
#